data_AF-A0A2H6N4U1-F1
#
_entry.id   AF-A0A2H6N4U1-F1
#
_cell.length_a   1.000
_cell.length_b   1.000
_cell.length_c   1.000
_cell.angle_alpha   90.00
_cell.angle_beta   90.00
_cell.angle_gamma   90.00
#
_symmetry.space_group_name_H-M   'P 1'
#
loop_
_entity.id
_entity.type
_entity.pdbx_description
1 polymer ?
#
loop_
_entity_poly.entity_id
_entity_poly.type
_entity_poly.pdbx_seq_one_letter_code
_entity_poly.pdbx_strand_id
1 'polypeptide(L)'
;MRRDTTLETALNSKAYKRSKRQTLREARMTEKLEKQQKIEQERKRRQKHQEYLNSILQHAKDFKEYHRSVAGKIQKLSKAVATWHANTEREQKKETERIEKERMRRLMAEDEEGYRKLIDQKKDRRLAYLLQQTDEYVANLTNLVWEHKQAQAAKEKKKRRRRKKKVEDNTEGIGSGLGPDGEPIDESSQMSDLPVKVTHTETGKVLLGPEAPKASQLDAWLEMNPGYEVAPRSDSEDESDSEYEEDEDDDESSRQEIDEKIHLDPNTEDVSEKDAKQIIETAKQDVDDEYSMQYSARGSQSSYYTVAHAIAERVDKQSSLLINGTLKHYQVQGLEWMVSLYNNNLNGILADEMGLGKTIQTIALITYLMDHKRLNGPYLIIVPLST
;
A
#
# COMPACT_ATOMS: atom_id res chain seq x y z
N MET A 1 -0.07 -9.11 132.60
CA MET A 1 0.85 -7.95 132.63
C MET A 1 1.02 -7.45 131.21
N ARG A 2 0.81 -6.15 130.97
CA ARG A 2 0.74 -5.53 129.63
C ARG A 2 2.09 -5.69 128.91
N ARG A 3 2.06 -6.05 127.63
CA ARG A 3 3.25 -6.03 126.76
C ARG A 3 3.57 -4.57 126.48
N ASP A 4 4.69 -4.08 126.99
CA ASP A 4 5.13 -2.71 126.75
C ASP A 4 5.48 -2.54 125.26
N THR A 5 4.69 -1.73 124.56
CA THR A 5 4.81 -1.42 123.13
C THR A 5 5.68 -0.19 122.87
N THR A 6 6.45 0.28 123.87
CA THR A 6 7.28 1.48 123.75
C THR A 6 8.75 1.11 123.65
N LEU A 7 9.36 1.38 122.49
CA LEU A 7 10.80 1.26 122.30
C LEU A 7 11.51 2.36 123.11
N GLU A 8 12.64 2.05 123.77
CA GLU A 8 13.48 3.00 124.52
C GLU A 8 13.84 4.27 123.73
N THR A 9 13.91 4.16 122.40
CA THR A 9 14.15 5.28 121.48
C THR A 9 13.00 6.28 121.40
N ALA A 10 11.79 5.89 121.80
CA ALA A 10 10.59 6.73 121.78
C ALA A 10 10.51 7.68 122.98
N LEU A 11 11.09 7.31 124.14
CA LEU A 11 11.05 8.09 125.38
C LEU A 11 12.00 9.29 125.35
N ASN A 12 13.13 9.22 124.62
CA ASN A 12 14.04 10.35 124.43
C ASN A 12 14.65 10.38 123.03
N SER A 13 13.85 10.77 122.05
CA SER A 13 14.28 10.89 120.64
C SER A 13 15.41 11.92 120.43
N LYS A 14 15.57 12.88 121.35
CA LYS A 14 16.61 13.92 121.26
C LYS A 14 18.00 13.40 121.67
N ALA A 15 18.10 12.42 122.57
CA ALA A 15 19.39 11.84 122.97
C ALA A 15 20.10 11.09 121.82
N TYR A 16 19.33 10.56 120.86
CA TYR A 16 19.86 9.85 119.69
C TYR A 16 20.03 10.75 118.45
N LYS A 17 19.64 12.03 118.53
CA LYS A 17 19.80 13.00 117.45
C LYS A 17 21.24 13.53 117.42
N ARG A 18 22.07 12.98 116.54
CA ARG A 18 23.41 13.52 116.28
C ARG A 18 23.31 14.73 115.35
N SER A 19 23.54 15.94 115.87
CA SER A 19 23.66 17.14 115.04
C SER A 19 25.04 17.18 114.39
N LYS A 20 25.09 16.94 113.08
CA LYS A 20 26.34 17.02 112.32
C LYS A 20 26.64 18.48 112.00
N ARG A 21 27.71 19.03 112.58
CA ARG A 21 28.22 20.37 112.21
C ARG A 21 28.99 20.25 110.89
N GLN A 22 28.59 21.02 109.88
CA GLN A 22 29.33 21.07 108.62
C GLN A 22 30.71 21.65 108.86
N THR A 23 31.75 20.93 108.41
CA THR A 23 33.14 21.36 108.55
C THR A 23 33.69 21.84 107.22
N LEU A 24 34.67 22.75 107.25
CA LEU A 24 35.36 23.22 106.03
C LEU A 24 35.97 22.08 105.21
N ARG A 25 36.34 20.97 105.86
CA ARG A 25 36.83 19.77 105.18
C ARG A 25 35.76 19.16 104.26
N GLU A 26 34.51 19.07 104.72
CA GLU A 26 33.42 18.53 103.92
C GLU A 26 33.09 19.44 102.73
N ALA A 27 33.05 20.76 102.95
CA ALA A 27 32.84 21.74 101.88
C ALA A 27 33.94 21.70 100.80
N ARG A 28 35.21 21.53 101.19
CA ARG A 28 36.33 21.37 100.24
C ARG A 28 36.24 20.05 99.46
N MET A 29 35.77 18.98 100.10
CA MET A 29 35.58 17.68 99.43
C MET A 29 34.44 17.74 98.42
N THR A 30 33.34 18.43 98.73
CA THR A 30 32.23 18.64 97.79
C THR A 30 32.65 19.51 96.62
N GLU A 31 33.37 20.62 96.85
CA GLU A 31 33.91 21.47 95.78
C GLU A 31 34.86 20.70 94.86
N LYS A 32 35.75 19.88 95.44
CA LYS A 32 36.65 19.02 94.66
C LYS A 32 35.88 18.02 93.82
N LEU A 33 34.82 17.41 94.37
CA LEU A 33 33.98 16.45 93.66
C LEU A 33 33.20 17.13 92.52
N GLU A 34 32.62 18.30 92.75
CA GLU A 34 31.93 19.08 91.71
C GLU A 34 32.88 19.49 90.58
N LYS A 35 34.09 19.95 90.93
CA LYS A 35 35.12 20.27 89.93
C LYS A 35 35.52 19.04 89.13
N GLN A 36 35.67 17.89 89.78
CA GLN A 36 35.98 16.63 89.09
C GLN A 36 34.85 16.20 88.16
N GLN A 37 33.58 16.27 88.60
CA GLN A 37 32.42 15.97 87.77
C GLN A 37 32.32 16.92 86.56
N LYS A 38 32.58 18.22 86.75
CA LYS A 38 32.54 19.21 85.66
C LYS A 38 33.62 18.92 84.61
N ILE A 39 34.85 18.61 85.04
CA ILE A 39 35.95 18.24 84.13
C ILE A 39 35.63 16.94 83.39
N GLU A 40 35.06 15.94 84.08
CA GLU A 40 34.68 14.68 83.46
C GLU A 40 33.54 14.86 82.44
N GLN A 41 32.53 15.66 82.75
CA GLN A 41 31.46 16.01 81.82
C GLN A 41 31.99 16.74 80.60
N GLU A 42 32.91 17.70 80.78
CA GLU A 42 33.55 18.40 79.67
C GLU A 42 34.40 17.45 78.80
N ARG A 43 35.17 16.56 79.42
CA ARG A 43 35.92 15.51 78.72
C ARG A 43 35.00 14.59 77.91
N LYS A 44 33.88 14.13 78.49
CA LYS A 44 32.87 13.31 77.79
C LYS A 44 32.24 14.07 76.63
N ARG A 45 31.94 15.38 76.79
CA ARG A 45 31.43 16.22 75.71
C ARG A 45 32.43 16.35 74.56
N ARG A 46 33.70 16.62 74.86
CA ARG A 46 34.77 16.70 73.86
C ARG A 46 34.98 15.37 73.14
N GLN A 47 34.96 14.26 73.88
CA GLN A 47 35.08 12.93 73.30
C GLN A 47 33.92 12.60 72.35
N LYS A 48 32.67 12.85 72.76
CA LYS A 48 31.50 12.65 71.89
C LYS A 48 31.58 13.48 70.60
N HIS A 49 32.03 14.73 70.72
CA HIS A 49 32.21 15.58 69.54
C HIS A 49 33.32 15.06 68.62
N GLN A 50 34.43 14.59 69.19
CA GLN A 50 35.52 13.98 68.41
C GLN A 50 35.07 12.69 67.70
N GLU A 51 34.32 11.83 68.37
CA GLU A 51 33.75 10.61 67.78
C GLU A 51 32.78 10.94 66.64
N TYR A 52 31.96 11.98 66.80
CA TYR A 52 31.08 12.48 65.75
C TYR A 52 31.85 13.03 64.54
N LEU A 53 32.91 13.81 64.75
CA LEU A 53 33.75 14.28 63.64
C LEU A 53 34.45 13.11 62.94
N ASN A 54 34.95 12.14 63.70
CA ASN A 54 35.58 10.95 63.14
C ASN A 54 34.57 10.11 62.32
N SER A 55 33.31 10.00 62.75
CA SER A 55 32.29 9.27 61.99
C SER A 55 31.93 9.97 60.69
N ILE A 56 31.86 11.31 60.68
CA ILE A 56 31.67 12.10 59.46
C ILE A 56 32.85 11.87 58.49
N LEU A 57 34.09 11.96 59.00
CA LEU A 57 35.27 11.76 58.17
C LEU A 57 35.36 10.35 57.60
N GLN A 58 34.99 9.34 58.39
CA GLN A 58 34.97 7.96 57.92
C GLN A 58 33.90 7.76 56.84
N HIS A 59 32.68 8.25 57.07
CA HIS A 59 31.62 8.20 56.05
C HIS A 59 32.04 8.88 54.75
N ALA A 60 32.73 10.02 54.81
CA ALA A 60 33.24 10.69 53.62
C ALA A 60 34.30 9.87 52.85
N LYS A 61 35.12 9.08 53.55
CA LYS A 61 36.08 8.16 52.92
C LYS A 61 35.35 6.98 52.28
N ASP A 62 34.46 6.33 53.03
CA ASP A 62 33.68 5.18 52.56
C ASP A 62 32.86 5.55 51.32
N PHE A 63 32.25 6.74 51.31
CA PHE A 63 31.51 7.27 50.18
C PHE A 63 32.39 7.43 48.93
N LYS A 64 33.59 8.01 49.08
CA LYS A 64 34.54 8.15 47.97
C LYS A 64 35.01 6.80 47.45
N GLU A 65 35.29 5.85 48.34
CA GLU A 65 35.71 4.49 47.98
C GLU A 65 34.58 3.72 47.28
N TYR A 66 33.34 3.86 47.75
CA TYR A 66 32.16 3.28 47.11
C TYR A 66 32.04 3.75 45.66
N HIS A 67 32.06 5.07 45.42
CA HIS A 67 31.94 5.60 44.06
C HIS A 67 33.12 5.20 43.17
N ARG A 68 34.35 5.17 43.71
CA ARG A 68 35.52 4.67 42.98
C ARG A 68 35.38 3.19 42.61
N SER A 69 34.85 2.37 43.51
CA SER A 69 34.58 0.95 43.27
C SER A 69 33.50 0.74 42.21
N VAL A 70 32.41 1.51 42.27
CA VAL A 70 31.33 1.49 41.26
C VAL A 70 31.88 1.87 39.89
N ALA A 71 32.64 2.96 39.78
CA ALA A 71 33.27 3.36 38.52
C ALA A 71 34.19 2.25 37.97
N GLY A 72 34.99 1.61 38.83
CA GLY A 72 35.83 0.48 38.45
C GLY A 72 35.04 -0.74 37.95
N LYS A 73 33.88 -1.04 38.55
CA LYS A 73 32.98 -2.12 38.09
C LYS A 73 32.41 -1.81 36.71
N ILE A 74 31.93 -0.59 36.49
CA ILE A 74 31.41 -0.13 35.19
C ILE A 74 32.49 -0.26 34.12
N GLN A 75 33.70 0.22 34.38
CA GLN A 75 34.81 0.14 33.43
C GLN A 75 35.17 -1.31 33.06
N LYS A 76 35.17 -2.23 34.04
CA LYS A 76 35.41 -3.66 33.79
C LYS A 76 34.31 -4.26 32.91
N LEU A 77 33.04 -3.94 33.17
CA LEU A 77 31.92 -4.41 32.36
C LEU A 77 32.00 -3.88 30.93
N SER A 78 32.23 -2.57 30.75
CA SER A 78 32.39 -1.97 29.41
C SER A 78 33.52 -2.62 28.62
N LYS A 79 34.65 -2.92 29.27
CA LYS A 79 35.76 -3.62 28.63
C LYS A 79 35.42 -5.07 28.26
N ALA A 80 34.67 -5.77 29.12
CA ALA A 80 34.22 -7.13 28.84
C ALA A 80 33.27 -7.17 27.63
N VAL A 81 32.30 -6.24 27.56
CA VAL A 81 31.37 -6.10 26.43
C VAL A 81 32.13 -5.79 25.14
N ALA A 82 33.05 -4.82 25.16
CA ALA A 82 33.87 -4.50 23.99
C ALA A 82 34.69 -5.70 23.51
N THR A 83 35.25 -6.48 24.45
CA THR A 83 36.01 -7.70 24.13
C THR A 83 35.10 -8.78 23.54
N TRP A 84 33.88 -8.93 24.06
CA TRP A 84 32.89 -9.85 23.52
C TRP A 84 32.55 -9.52 22.08
N HIS A 85 32.21 -8.26 21.76
CA HIS A 85 31.94 -7.83 20.39
C HIS A 85 33.13 -8.09 19.46
N ALA A 86 34.34 -7.72 19.87
CA ALA A 86 35.53 -7.96 19.07
C ALA A 86 35.82 -9.46 18.84
N ASN A 87 35.47 -10.32 19.79
CA ASN A 87 35.60 -11.77 19.62
C ASN A 87 34.51 -12.34 18.73
N THR A 88 33.25 -11.94 18.92
CA THR A 88 32.12 -12.33 18.08
C THR A 88 32.37 -11.93 16.62
N GLU A 89 32.87 -10.72 16.36
CA GLU A 89 33.21 -10.26 15.01
C GLU A 89 34.34 -11.10 14.39
N ARG A 90 35.38 -11.44 15.17
CA ARG A 90 36.44 -12.35 14.69
C ARG A 90 35.92 -13.76 14.41
N GLU A 91 35.01 -14.28 15.22
CA GLU A 91 34.40 -15.59 14.99
C GLU A 91 33.51 -15.58 13.74
N GLN A 92 32.68 -14.54 13.56
CA GLN A 92 31.90 -14.34 12.34
C GLN A 92 32.81 -14.29 11.11
N LYS A 93 33.91 -13.53 11.16
CA LYS A 93 34.87 -13.46 10.05
C LYS A 93 35.50 -14.83 9.75
N LYS A 94 35.89 -15.59 10.78
CA LYS A 94 36.41 -16.95 10.60
C LYS A 94 35.37 -17.89 10.01
N GLU A 95 34.11 -17.77 10.43
CA GLU A 95 33.01 -18.58 9.90
C GLU A 95 32.73 -18.23 8.44
N THR A 96 32.73 -16.95 8.07
CA THR A 96 32.61 -16.54 6.66
C THR A 96 33.76 -17.08 5.82
N GLU A 97 35.00 -17.00 6.30
CA GLU A 97 36.16 -17.55 5.60
C GLU A 97 36.09 -19.09 5.51
N ARG A 98 35.52 -19.77 6.51
CA ARG A 98 35.31 -21.23 6.50
C ARG A 98 34.27 -21.62 5.45
N ILE A 99 33.13 -20.92 5.42
CA ILE A 99 32.08 -21.11 4.43
C ILE A 99 32.62 -20.86 3.02
N GLU A 100 33.40 -19.80 2.82
CA GLU A 100 34.05 -19.51 1.53
C GLU A 100 35.05 -20.60 1.13
N LYS A 101 35.89 -21.08 2.05
CA LYS A 101 36.82 -22.19 1.77
C LYS A 101 36.08 -23.48 1.43
N GLU A 102 34.98 -23.78 2.12
CA GLU A 102 34.17 -24.97 1.85
C GLU A 102 33.45 -24.83 0.50
N ARG A 103 32.94 -23.64 0.18
CA ARG A 103 32.39 -23.30 -1.14
C ARG A 103 33.41 -23.52 -2.25
N MET A 104 34.64 -23.02 -2.08
CA MET A 104 35.72 -23.21 -3.05
C MET A 104 36.15 -24.68 -3.16
N ARG A 105 36.18 -25.43 -2.05
CA ARG A 105 36.48 -26.86 -2.06
C ARG A 105 35.42 -27.66 -2.82
N ARG A 106 34.12 -27.37 -2.61
CA ARG A 106 33.03 -28.03 -3.35
C ARG A 106 33.07 -27.72 -4.84
N LEU A 107 33.39 -26.47 -5.19
CA LEU A 107 33.58 -26.05 -6.58
C LEU A 107 34.77 -26.78 -7.24
N MET A 108 35.88 -26.95 -6.53
CA MET A 108 37.04 -27.73 -7.01
C MET A 108 36.78 -29.25 -7.08
N ALA A 109 35.75 -29.74 -6.39
CA ALA A 109 35.35 -31.15 -6.39
C ALA A 109 34.26 -31.48 -7.42
N GLU A 110 33.88 -30.52 -8.28
CA GLU A 110 32.83 -30.66 -9.31
C GLU A 110 31.45 -31.07 -8.75
N ASP A 111 31.22 -30.86 -7.44
CA ASP A 111 29.92 -31.07 -6.78
C ASP A 111 29.01 -29.84 -7.00
N GLU A 112 28.38 -29.80 -8.17
CA GLU A 112 27.49 -28.71 -8.58
C GLU A 112 26.22 -28.61 -7.69
N GLU A 113 25.77 -29.72 -7.12
CA GLU A 113 24.54 -29.78 -6.32
C GLU A 113 24.74 -29.23 -4.91
N GLY A 114 25.86 -29.58 -4.26
CA GLY A 114 26.25 -29.04 -2.96
C GLY A 114 26.62 -27.54 -3.03
N TYR A 115 27.21 -27.11 -4.14
CA TYR A 115 27.50 -25.69 -4.40
C TYR A 115 26.22 -24.88 -4.64
N ARG A 116 25.23 -25.41 -5.38
CA ARG A 116 23.92 -24.78 -5.57
C ARG A 116 23.16 -24.60 -4.25
N LYS A 117 23.07 -25.62 -3.40
CA LYS A 117 22.38 -25.52 -2.09
C LYS A 117 22.98 -24.44 -1.16
N LEU A 118 24.30 -24.22 -1.22
CA LEU A 118 24.97 -23.16 -0.45
C LEU A 118 24.72 -21.75 -1.02
N ILE A 119 24.53 -21.68 -2.34
CA ILE A 119 24.25 -20.46 -3.08
C ILE A 119 22.80 -20.04 -2.93
N ASP A 120 21.87 -21.00 -2.97
CA ASP A 120 20.44 -20.77 -2.92
C ASP A 120 20.11 -19.96 -1.66
N GLN A 121 20.62 -20.31 -0.48
CA GLN A 121 20.33 -19.56 0.76
C GLN A 121 20.70 -18.05 0.75
N LYS A 122 21.78 -17.64 0.06
CA LYS A 122 22.19 -16.22 -0.04
C LYS A 122 21.62 -15.52 -1.26
N LYS A 123 21.46 -16.25 -2.37
CA LYS A 123 20.80 -15.71 -3.56
C LYS A 123 19.32 -15.53 -3.31
N ASP A 124 18.69 -16.37 -2.49
CA ASP A 124 17.26 -16.33 -2.27
C ASP A 124 16.82 -14.98 -1.68
N ARG A 125 17.53 -14.43 -0.70
CA ARG A 125 17.18 -13.11 -0.14
C ARG A 125 17.37 -11.96 -1.15
N ARG A 126 18.48 -11.96 -1.89
CA ARG A 126 18.75 -10.91 -2.89
C ARG A 126 17.86 -11.05 -4.12
N LEU A 127 17.53 -12.28 -4.52
CA LEU A 127 16.65 -12.61 -5.62
C LEU A 127 15.21 -12.26 -5.27
N ALA A 128 14.75 -12.60 -4.06
CA ALA A 128 13.44 -12.17 -3.56
C ALA A 128 13.31 -10.65 -3.52
N TYR A 129 14.35 -9.94 -3.06
CA TYR A 129 14.36 -8.47 -3.10
C TYR A 129 14.27 -7.91 -4.53
N LEU A 130 15.02 -8.48 -5.47
CA LEU A 130 14.97 -8.04 -6.87
C LEU A 130 13.63 -8.38 -7.53
N LEU A 131 13.07 -9.55 -7.25
CA LEU A 131 11.74 -9.97 -7.74
C LEU A 131 10.64 -9.06 -7.20
N GLN A 132 10.67 -8.75 -5.90
CA GLN A 132 9.73 -7.82 -5.29
C GLN A 132 9.81 -6.43 -5.92
N GLN A 133 11.03 -5.94 -6.19
CA GLN A 133 11.22 -4.65 -6.86
C GLN A 133 10.72 -4.67 -8.32
N THR A 134 10.90 -5.80 -9.03
CA THR A 134 10.34 -5.94 -10.39
C THR A 134 8.82 -6.02 -10.36
N ASP A 135 8.22 -6.73 -9.40
CA ASP A 135 6.76 -6.85 -9.29
C ASP A 135 6.10 -5.52 -8.98
N GLU A 136 6.70 -4.70 -8.10
CA GLU A 136 6.23 -3.34 -7.83
C GLU A 136 6.30 -2.46 -9.09
N TYR A 137 7.40 -2.54 -9.83
CA TYR A 137 7.55 -1.79 -11.07
C TYR A 137 6.54 -2.24 -12.14
N VAL A 138 6.32 -3.55 -12.27
CA VAL A 138 5.36 -4.16 -13.19
C VAL A 138 3.93 -3.74 -12.82
N ALA A 139 3.57 -3.72 -11.54
CA ALA A 139 2.29 -3.25 -11.06
C ALA A 139 2.05 -1.76 -11.40
N ASN A 140 3.06 -0.91 -11.16
CA ASN A 140 3.00 0.50 -11.53
C ASN A 140 2.83 0.69 -13.06
N LEU A 141 3.58 -0.08 -13.85
CA LEU A 141 3.48 -0.02 -15.32
C LEU A 141 2.10 -0.51 -15.81
N THR A 142 1.54 -1.52 -15.17
CA THR A 142 0.20 -2.04 -15.47
C THR A 142 -0.87 -0.99 -15.22
N ASN A 143 -0.77 -0.27 -14.10
CA ASN A 143 -1.66 0.86 -13.78
C ASN A 143 -1.55 1.98 -14.83
N LEU A 144 -0.33 2.36 -15.22
CA LEU A 144 -0.08 3.34 -16.28
C LEU A 144 -0.70 2.93 -17.62
N VAL A 145 -0.56 1.66 -18.01
CA VAL A 145 -1.17 1.13 -19.24
C VAL A 145 -2.70 1.18 -19.16
N TRP A 146 -3.27 0.84 -18.01
CA TRP A 146 -4.71 0.88 -17.78
C TRP A 146 -5.27 2.31 -17.85
N GLU A 147 -4.62 3.26 -17.18
CA GLU A 147 -4.95 4.69 -17.26
C GLU A 147 -4.86 5.21 -18.70
N HIS A 148 -3.82 4.82 -19.44
CA HIS A 148 -3.68 5.19 -20.84
C HIS A 148 -4.84 4.64 -21.69
N LYS A 149 -5.22 3.37 -21.51
CA LYS A 149 -6.36 2.75 -22.21
C LYS A 149 -7.66 3.49 -21.92
N GLN A 150 -7.93 3.82 -20.65
CA GLN A 150 -9.11 4.59 -20.26
C GLN A 150 -9.13 6.00 -20.90
N ALA A 151 -7.99 6.70 -20.87
CA ALA A 151 -7.88 8.02 -21.48
C ALA A 151 -8.12 8.00 -22.99
N GLN A 152 -7.68 6.94 -23.69
CA GLN A 152 -7.94 6.76 -25.12
C GLN A 152 -9.41 6.43 -25.41
N ALA A 153 -10.02 5.50 -24.66
CA ALA A 153 -11.44 5.18 -24.78
C ALA A 153 -12.32 6.42 -24.57
N ALA A 154 -12.00 7.26 -23.59
CA ALA A 154 -12.70 8.52 -23.35
C ALA A 154 -12.55 9.51 -24.53
N LYS A 155 -11.35 9.63 -25.12
CA LYS A 155 -11.13 10.46 -26.33
C LYS A 155 -11.94 9.95 -27.52
N GLU A 156 -12.02 8.63 -27.71
CA GLU A 156 -12.77 8.03 -28.81
C GLU A 156 -14.28 8.19 -28.63
N LYS A 157 -14.81 7.94 -27.42
CA LYS A 157 -16.21 8.25 -27.05
C LYS A 157 -16.53 9.72 -27.34
N LYS A 158 -15.65 10.66 -26.96
CA LYS A 158 -15.81 12.11 -27.24
C LYS A 158 -15.79 12.43 -28.75
N LYS A 159 -14.95 11.75 -29.54
CA LYS A 159 -14.90 11.90 -31.00
C LYS A 159 -16.16 11.35 -31.68
N ARG A 160 -16.70 10.21 -31.20
CA ARG A 160 -17.96 9.63 -31.69
C ARG A 160 -19.15 10.55 -31.40
N ARG A 161 -19.25 11.10 -30.19
CA ARG A 161 -20.28 12.11 -29.82
C ARG A 161 -20.21 13.37 -30.69
N ARG A 162 -19.00 13.88 -30.96
CA ARG A 162 -18.80 15.03 -31.87
C ARG A 162 -19.21 14.72 -33.31
N ARG A 163 -18.96 13.50 -33.80
CA ARG A 163 -19.41 13.08 -35.14
C ARG A 163 -20.94 12.98 -35.20
N LYS A 164 -21.59 12.35 -34.21
CA LYS A 164 -23.06 12.23 -34.14
C LYS A 164 -23.73 13.60 -34.13
N LYS A 165 -23.27 14.51 -33.27
CA LYS A 165 -23.78 15.89 -33.21
C LYS A 165 -23.63 16.64 -34.53
N LYS A 166 -22.52 16.42 -35.26
CA LYS A 166 -22.29 17.05 -36.58
C LYS A 166 -23.17 16.47 -37.69
N VAL A 167 -23.64 15.22 -37.55
CA VAL A 167 -24.59 14.62 -38.49
C VAL A 167 -26.00 15.15 -38.22
N GLU A 168 -26.41 15.23 -36.95
CA GLU A 168 -27.70 15.82 -36.53
C GLU A 168 -27.85 17.28 -37.01
N ASP A 169 -26.81 18.11 -36.81
CA ASP A 169 -26.76 19.52 -37.28
C ASP A 169 -26.84 19.63 -38.82
N ASN A 170 -26.37 18.62 -39.56
CA ASN A 170 -26.40 18.61 -41.03
C ASN A 170 -27.74 18.11 -41.58
N THR A 171 -28.47 17.29 -40.83
CA THR A 171 -29.83 16.83 -41.21
C THR A 171 -30.89 17.89 -41.00
N GLU A 172 -30.72 18.81 -40.05
CA GLU A 172 -31.60 19.99 -39.92
C GLU A 172 -31.37 21.05 -41.02
N GLY A 173 -30.26 20.95 -41.77
CA GLY A 173 -29.91 21.90 -42.84
C GLY A 173 -30.36 21.53 -44.27
N ILE A 174 -31.04 20.39 -44.49
CA ILE A 174 -31.46 19.93 -45.83
C ILE A 174 -32.96 19.64 -45.80
N GLY A 175 -33.77 20.69 -45.89
CA GLY A 175 -35.23 20.60 -45.91
C GLY A 175 -35.91 21.91 -46.31
N SER A 176 -35.53 22.48 -47.47
CA SER A 176 -36.28 23.58 -48.09
C SER A 176 -36.45 23.29 -49.59
N GLY A 177 -37.36 22.36 -49.91
CA GLY A 177 -37.78 22.08 -51.28
C GLY A 177 -39.01 22.91 -51.63
N LEU A 178 -38.87 23.86 -52.55
CA LEU A 178 -39.97 24.67 -53.07
C LEU A 178 -41.01 23.81 -53.80
N GLY A 179 -42.30 23.99 -53.46
CA GLY A 179 -43.43 23.50 -54.25
C GLY A 179 -43.72 24.39 -55.48
N PRO A 180 -44.53 23.92 -56.46
CA PRO A 180 -44.66 24.58 -57.77
C PRO A 180 -45.40 25.93 -57.77
N ASP A 181 -46.10 26.29 -56.69
CA ASP A 181 -47.04 27.42 -56.67
C ASP A 181 -46.60 28.61 -55.79
N GLY A 182 -45.34 28.69 -55.37
CA GLY A 182 -44.72 29.96 -54.96
C GLY A 182 -45.24 30.62 -53.66
N GLU A 183 -45.86 29.89 -52.75
CA GLU A 183 -46.14 30.32 -51.37
C GLU A 183 -45.18 29.61 -50.39
N PRO A 184 -44.66 30.30 -49.35
CA PRO A 184 -43.84 29.66 -48.33
C PRO A 184 -44.69 28.69 -47.51
N ILE A 185 -44.36 27.40 -47.55
CA ILE A 185 -44.94 26.43 -46.63
C ILE A 185 -44.32 26.68 -45.26
N ASP A 186 -45.12 27.24 -44.36
CA ASP A 186 -44.83 27.30 -42.94
C ASP A 186 -44.93 25.87 -42.35
N GLU A 187 -43.86 25.09 -42.51
CA GLU A 187 -43.72 23.76 -41.90
C GLU A 187 -43.44 23.81 -40.38
N SER A 188 -43.78 24.91 -39.70
CA SER A 188 -43.87 24.90 -38.23
C SER A 188 -45.13 24.18 -37.69
N SER A 189 -46.02 23.71 -38.57
CA SER A 189 -47.31 23.10 -38.20
C SER A 189 -47.41 21.56 -38.34
N GLN A 190 -46.30 20.84 -38.57
CA GLN A 190 -46.31 19.36 -38.52
C GLN A 190 -45.60 18.75 -37.30
N MET A 191 -45.08 19.58 -36.38
CA MET A 191 -44.27 19.13 -35.24
C MET A 191 -44.98 19.16 -33.88
N SER A 192 -46.31 19.31 -33.79
CA SER A 192 -47.00 19.19 -32.48
C SER A 192 -48.50 18.85 -32.51
N ASP A 193 -48.93 17.87 -33.31
CA ASP A 193 -50.28 17.29 -33.18
C ASP A 193 -50.23 16.00 -32.34
N LEU A 194 -49.82 16.17 -31.09
CA LEU A 194 -49.64 15.08 -30.13
C LEU A 194 -51.01 14.56 -29.63
N PRO A 195 -51.18 13.24 -29.47
CA PRO A 195 -52.42 12.67 -28.92
C PRO A 195 -52.65 13.11 -27.48
N VAL A 196 -53.86 13.61 -27.17
CA VAL A 196 -54.21 14.11 -25.83
C VAL A 196 -54.89 13.01 -25.03
N LYS A 197 -54.34 12.71 -23.85
CA LYS A 197 -54.87 11.69 -22.93
C LYS A 197 -56.26 12.08 -22.43
N VAL A 198 -57.25 11.23 -22.66
CA VAL A 198 -58.64 11.39 -22.19
C VAL A 198 -59.05 10.19 -21.34
N THR A 199 -59.84 10.46 -20.30
CA THR A 199 -60.27 9.47 -19.30
C THR A 199 -61.78 9.38 -19.27
N HIS A 200 -62.33 8.17 -19.20
CA HIS A 200 -63.77 7.96 -19.06
C HIS A 200 -64.22 8.15 -17.61
N THR A 201 -65.27 8.95 -17.38
CA THR A 201 -65.70 9.41 -16.04
C THR A 201 -66.30 8.31 -15.17
N GLU A 202 -66.95 7.29 -15.75
CA GLU A 202 -67.57 6.20 -14.96
C GLU A 202 -66.68 4.96 -14.79
N THR A 203 -65.71 4.74 -15.68
CA THR A 203 -64.90 3.51 -15.71
C THR A 203 -63.42 3.74 -15.42
N GLY A 204 -62.96 4.99 -15.40
CA GLY A 204 -61.56 5.36 -15.14
C GLY A 204 -60.57 4.89 -16.22
N LYS A 205 -61.06 4.42 -17.37
CA LYS A 205 -60.22 3.93 -18.46
C LYS A 205 -59.58 5.12 -19.20
N VAL A 206 -58.25 5.11 -19.31
CA VAL A 206 -57.47 6.16 -19.97
C VAL A 206 -57.11 5.71 -21.39
N LEU A 207 -57.38 6.55 -22.39
CA LEU A 207 -56.92 6.34 -23.76
C LEU A 207 -55.55 7.02 -23.94
N LEU A 208 -54.57 6.26 -24.44
CA LEU A 208 -53.17 6.65 -24.60
C LEU A 208 -52.69 6.33 -26.02
N GLY A 209 -51.83 7.18 -26.58
CA GLY A 209 -51.17 6.93 -27.87
C GLY A 209 -52.12 7.03 -29.07
N PRO A 210 -52.04 6.13 -30.07
CA PRO A 210 -52.72 6.28 -31.36
C PRO A 210 -54.26 6.18 -31.29
N GLU A 211 -54.82 5.69 -30.18
CA GLU A 211 -56.28 5.64 -29.95
C GLU A 211 -56.84 6.88 -29.24
N ALA A 212 -55.97 7.81 -28.83
CA ALA A 212 -56.39 9.08 -28.22
C ALA A 212 -56.59 10.17 -29.29
N PRO A 213 -57.59 11.06 -29.13
CA PRO A 213 -57.83 12.14 -30.08
C PRO A 213 -56.63 13.08 -30.15
N LYS A 214 -56.33 13.56 -31.34
CA LYS A 214 -55.29 14.57 -31.54
C LYS A 214 -55.71 15.90 -30.93
N ALA A 215 -54.74 16.70 -30.50
CA ALA A 215 -54.99 17.99 -29.84
C ALA A 215 -55.89 18.92 -30.67
N SER A 216 -55.75 18.90 -32.00
CA SER A 216 -56.57 19.67 -32.93
C SER A 216 -58.05 19.23 -33.05
N GLN A 217 -58.36 17.99 -32.64
CA GLN A 217 -59.68 17.36 -32.81
C GLN A 217 -60.35 17.01 -31.47
N LEU A 218 -59.73 17.39 -30.35
CA LEU A 218 -60.14 17.03 -29.00
C LEU A 218 -61.56 17.52 -28.65
N ASP A 219 -61.87 18.79 -28.95
CA ASP A 219 -63.17 19.39 -28.59
C ASP A 219 -64.32 18.72 -29.35
N ALA A 220 -64.17 18.50 -30.66
CA ALA A 220 -65.15 17.80 -31.48
C ALA A 220 -65.30 16.32 -31.07
N TRP A 221 -64.23 15.67 -30.62
CA TRP A 221 -64.25 14.29 -30.15
C TRP A 221 -64.97 14.15 -28.79
N LEU A 222 -64.78 15.11 -27.88
CA LEU A 222 -65.48 15.16 -26.58
C LEU A 222 -66.99 15.42 -26.75
N GLU A 223 -67.39 16.23 -27.72
CA GLU A 223 -68.81 16.43 -28.06
C GLU A 223 -69.49 15.15 -28.58
N MET A 224 -68.76 14.31 -29.32
CA MET A 224 -69.25 13.06 -29.89
C MET A 224 -69.20 11.87 -28.92
N ASN A 225 -68.50 11.99 -27.79
CA ASN A 225 -68.33 10.93 -26.78
C ASN A 225 -68.69 11.44 -25.37
N PRO A 226 -69.99 11.54 -25.03
CA PRO A 226 -70.43 11.98 -23.72
C PRO A 226 -69.93 11.00 -22.63
N GLY A 227 -69.14 11.48 -21.68
CA GLY A 227 -68.58 10.66 -20.59
C GLY A 227 -67.04 10.54 -20.59
N TYR A 228 -66.33 11.20 -21.49
CA TYR A 228 -64.87 11.37 -21.42
C TYR A 228 -64.49 12.79 -21.01
N GLU A 229 -63.42 12.94 -20.24
CA GLU A 229 -62.82 14.23 -19.87
C GLU A 229 -61.30 14.21 -20.05
N VAL A 230 -60.67 15.39 -20.15
CA VAL A 230 -59.21 15.51 -20.31
C VAL A 230 -58.52 15.13 -19.00
N ALA A 231 -57.57 14.20 -19.07
CA ALA A 231 -56.84 13.75 -17.89
C ALA A 231 -56.02 14.91 -17.26
N PRO A 232 -56.05 15.10 -15.93
CA PRO A 232 -55.26 16.14 -15.26
C PRO A 232 -53.76 15.99 -15.56
N ARG A 233 -53.09 17.08 -15.94
CA ARG A 233 -51.63 17.12 -16.18
C ARG A 233 -50.89 16.88 -14.86
N SER A 234 -50.33 15.70 -14.67
CA SER A 234 -49.36 15.43 -13.61
C SER A 234 -47.97 15.75 -14.15
N ASP A 235 -47.29 16.69 -13.49
CA ASP A 235 -45.96 17.18 -13.79
C ASP A 235 -44.93 16.15 -13.32
N SER A 236 -44.57 15.22 -14.19
CA SER A 236 -43.41 14.35 -14.05
C SER A 236 -42.89 14.04 -15.44
N GLU A 237 -41.82 14.73 -15.82
CA GLU A 237 -41.06 14.53 -17.05
C GLU A 237 -40.55 13.08 -17.11
N ASP A 238 -41.09 12.29 -18.03
CA ASP A 238 -40.47 11.03 -18.47
C ASP A 238 -39.42 11.36 -19.52
N GLU A 239 -38.16 11.18 -19.14
CA GLU A 239 -37.09 10.83 -20.06
C GLU A 239 -37.48 9.55 -20.81
N SER A 240 -37.46 9.60 -22.14
CA SER A 240 -37.48 8.41 -22.97
C SER A 240 -36.37 8.56 -24.01
N ASP A 241 -35.14 8.24 -23.59
CA ASP A 241 -34.05 7.84 -24.49
C ASP A 241 -33.99 6.31 -24.46
N SER A 242 -34.34 5.70 -25.58
CA SER A 242 -34.38 4.26 -25.76
C SER A 242 -32.99 3.71 -26.04
N GLU A 243 -32.48 2.93 -25.09
CA GLU A 243 -31.64 1.72 -25.18
C GLU A 243 -30.78 1.51 -26.44
N TYR A 244 -29.46 1.48 -26.21
CA TYR A 244 -28.63 0.32 -26.59
C TYR A 244 -27.69 0.04 -25.41
N GLU A 245 -28.13 -0.86 -24.54
CA GLU A 245 -27.31 -1.58 -23.56
C GLU A 245 -26.37 -2.52 -24.32
N GLU A 246 -25.08 -2.41 -24.06
CA GLU A 246 -24.09 -3.45 -24.36
C GLU A 246 -23.24 -3.60 -23.09
N ASP A 247 -23.77 -4.44 -22.20
CA ASP A 247 -23.11 -5.23 -21.16
C ASP A 247 -21.78 -4.66 -20.61
N GLU A 248 -21.87 -3.73 -19.65
CA GLU A 248 -20.81 -3.57 -18.65
C GLU A 248 -21.05 -4.65 -17.57
N ASP A 249 -20.40 -5.80 -17.74
CA ASP A 249 -20.31 -6.83 -16.70
C ASP A 249 -19.78 -6.18 -15.40
N ASP A 250 -20.67 -6.12 -14.42
CA ASP A 250 -20.40 -5.86 -13.01
C ASP A 250 -19.40 -6.90 -12.46
N ASP A 251 -18.11 -6.58 -12.52
CA ASP A 251 -17.07 -7.25 -11.72
C ASP A 251 -16.60 -6.34 -10.57
N GLU A 252 -17.50 -5.51 -10.04
CA GLU A 252 -17.24 -4.61 -8.90
C GLU A 252 -17.78 -5.15 -7.55
N SER A 253 -18.07 -6.46 -7.45
CA SER A 253 -18.63 -7.08 -6.22
C SER A 253 -17.75 -8.18 -5.57
N SER A 254 -16.51 -8.38 -6.01
CA SER A 254 -15.65 -9.47 -5.48
C SER A 254 -14.38 -9.01 -4.72
N ARG A 255 -14.25 -7.72 -4.37
CA ARG A 255 -13.03 -7.19 -3.69
C ARG A 255 -13.12 -7.04 -2.16
N GLN A 256 -13.87 -7.92 -1.49
CA GLN A 256 -13.80 -8.08 -0.04
C GLN A 256 -13.43 -9.50 0.36
N GLU A 257 -12.34 -10.02 -0.20
CA GLU A 257 -11.48 -10.95 0.53
C GLU A 257 -10.08 -10.34 0.51
N ILE A 258 -9.76 -9.61 1.59
CA ILE A 258 -8.40 -9.26 1.93
C ILE A 258 -7.75 -10.58 2.32
N ASP A 259 -7.20 -11.29 1.33
CA ASP A 259 -6.12 -12.21 1.61
C ASP A 259 -5.00 -11.37 2.24
N GLU A 260 -4.59 -11.73 3.45
CA GLU A 260 -3.58 -11.02 4.23
C GLU A 260 -2.25 -11.03 3.46
N LYS A 261 -2.09 -10.15 2.47
CA LYS A 261 -0.79 -9.82 1.88
C LYS A 261 0.05 -9.26 3.01
N ILE A 262 1.04 -10.05 3.42
CA ILE A 262 2.02 -9.69 4.44
C ILE A 262 2.67 -8.37 4.01
N HIS A 263 2.21 -7.26 4.59
CA HIS A 263 2.76 -5.92 4.35
C HIS A 263 4.06 -5.81 5.15
N LEU A 264 5.17 -6.25 4.56
CA LEU A 264 6.51 -6.08 5.12
C LEU A 264 7.01 -4.67 4.78
N ASP A 265 7.39 -3.93 5.82
CA ASP A 265 7.96 -2.58 5.75
C ASP A 265 9.24 -2.59 4.88
N PRO A 266 9.33 -1.74 3.84
CA PRO A 266 10.49 -1.63 2.94
C PRO A 266 11.82 -1.31 3.65
N ASN A 267 11.79 -0.86 4.91
CA ASN A 267 12.97 -0.51 5.69
C ASN A 267 13.43 -1.58 6.69
N THR A 268 12.85 -2.78 6.68
CA THR A 268 13.33 -3.89 7.54
C THR A 268 14.27 -4.80 6.74
N GLU A 269 15.57 -4.78 7.05
CA GLU A 269 16.61 -5.59 6.38
C GLU A 269 16.46 -7.12 6.57
N ASP A 270 15.41 -7.61 7.24
CA ASP A 270 15.28 -9.02 7.60
C ASP A 270 14.01 -9.63 6.99
N VAL A 271 14.06 -9.89 5.68
CA VAL A 271 13.13 -10.81 5.02
C VAL A 271 13.42 -12.21 5.57
N SER A 272 12.42 -12.80 6.24
CA SER A 272 12.54 -14.16 6.79
C SER A 272 12.89 -15.14 5.67
N GLU A 273 13.75 -16.12 5.95
CA GLU A 273 14.17 -17.13 4.96
C GLU A 273 13.01 -17.95 4.40
N LYS A 274 11.86 -17.96 5.09
CA LYS A 274 10.63 -18.59 4.60
C LYS A 274 9.96 -17.74 3.53
N ASP A 275 9.89 -16.44 3.74
CA ASP A 275 9.22 -15.49 2.84
C ASP A 275 10.01 -15.37 1.53
N ALA A 276 11.36 -15.32 1.62
CA ALA A 276 12.22 -15.33 0.45
C ALA A 276 12.04 -16.60 -0.41
N LYS A 277 11.84 -17.76 0.22
CA LYS A 277 11.59 -19.01 -0.51
C LYS A 277 10.21 -19.03 -1.17
N GLN A 278 9.18 -18.54 -0.50
CA GLN A 278 7.84 -18.44 -1.07
C GLN A 278 7.81 -17.50 -2.28
N ILE A 279 8.42 -16.31 -2.18
CA ILE A 279 8.51 -15.35 -3.30
C ILE A 279 9.17 -15.99 -4.52
N ILE A 280 10.23 -16.78 -4.33
CA ILE A 280 10.94 -17.44 -5.43
C ILE A 280 10.14 -18.61 -6.01
N GLU A 281 9.43 -19.36 -5.18
CA GLU A 281 8.58 -20.47 -5.63
C GLU A 281 7.41 -19.95 -6.47
N THR A 282 6.77 -18.86 -6.05
CA THR A 282 5.74 -18.17 -6.83
C THR A 282 6.30 -17.65 -8.16
N ALA A 283 7.44 -16.94 -8.12
CA ALA A 283 8.07 -16.43 -9.35
C ALA A 283 8.46 -17.54 -10.33
N LYS A 284 8.94 -18.70 -9.86
CA LYS A 284 9.27 -19.85 -10.71
C LYS A 284 8.06 -20.42 -11.44
N GLN A 285 6.88 -20.38 -10.83
CA GLN A 285 5.64 -20.82 -11.49
C GLN A 285 5.21 -19.85 -12.59
N ASP A 286 5.48 -18.55 -12.44
CA ASP A 286 5.09 -17.52 -13.41
C ASP A 286 5.98 -17.46 -14.67
N VAL A 287 7.22 -17.97 -14.64
CA VAL A 287 8.12 -17.93 -15.82
C VAL A 287 7.94 -19.10 -16.78
N ASP A 288 7.39 -20.25 -16.32
CA ASP A 288 7.36 -21.48 -17.13
C ASP A 288 6.15 -21.58 -18.10
N ASP A 289 5.15 -20.69 -18.03
CA ASP A 289 3.88 -20.80 -18.79
C ASP A 289 3.67 -19.71 -19.87
N GLU A 290 4.70 -19.01 -20.32
CA GLU A 290 4.57 -17.84 -21.24
C GLU A 290 4.14 -18.19 -22.69
N TYR A 291 4.03 -19.47 -23.08
CA TYR A 291 3.59 -19.85 -24.44
C TYR A 291 2.57 -21.00 -24.52
N SER A 292 2.22 -21.64 -23.40
CA SER A 292 1.33 -22.82 -23.39
C SER A 292 -0.12 -22.51 -22.97
N MET A 293 -0.43 -21.26 -22.61
CA MET A 293 -1.67 -20.85 -21.95
C MET A 293 -2.90 -20.76 -22.89
N GLN A 294 -3.11 -21.74 -23.75
CA GLN A 294 -4.46 -22.04 -24.23
C GLN A 294 -5.05 -23.03 -23.21
N TYR A 295 -6.08 -22.65 -22.46
CA TYR A 295 -6.84 -23.47 -21.48
C TYR A 295 -6.48 -23.41 -19.98
N SER A 296 -6.29 -22.23 -19.39
CA SER A 296 -6.50 -22.10 -17.93
C SER A 296 -7.32 -20.87 -17.61
N ALA A 297 -8.64 -21.12 -17.52
CA ALA A 297 -9.60 -20.20 -16.94
C ALA A 297 -9.41 -20.15 -15.42
N ARG A 298 -9.58 -18.93 -14.87
CA ARG A 298 -9.62 -18.56 -13.45
C ARG A 298 -8.28 -18.57 -12.69
N GLY A 299 -7.80 -17.35 -12.41
CA GLY A 299 -7.42 -17.03 -11.04
C GLY A 299 -6.01 -16.53 -10.77
N SER A 300 -5.14 -16.36 -11.77
CA SER A 300 -3.81 -15.78 -11.53
C SER A 300 -3.79 -14.28 -11.80
N GLN A 301 -3.09 -13.53 -10.94
CA GLN A 301 -2.92 -12.08 -10.96
C GLN A 301 -2.76 -11.60 -12.41
N SER A 302 -3.43 -10.49 -12.77
CA SER A 302 -3.38 -9.91 -14.11
C SER A 302 -1.93 -9.58 -14.50
N SER A 303 -1.26 -10.53 -15.15
CA SER A 303 0.13 -10.40 -15.56
C SER A 303 0.23 -9.22 -16.53
N TYR A 304 1.30 -8.43 -16.42
CA TYR A 304 1.50 -7.27 -17.28
C TYR A 304 1.35 -7.60 -18.77
N TYR A 305 1.77 -8.81 -19.18
CA TYR A 305 1.61 -9.28 -20.55
C TYR A 305 0.13 -9.34 -20.98
N THR A 306 -0.76 -9.88 -20.14
CA THR A 306 -2.19 -9.99 -20.47
C THR A 306 -2.87 -8.62 -20.52
N VAL A 307 -2.47 -7.69 -19.66
CA VAL A 307 -3.00 -6.32 -19.68
C VAL A 307 -2.50 -5.54 -20.89
N ALA A 308 -1.20 -5.66 -21.22
CA ALA A 308 -0.60 -5.00 -22.38
C ALA A 308 -1.13 -5.57 -23.71
N HIS A 309 -1.35 -6.88 -23.78
CA HIS A 309 -1.83 -7.59 -24.97
C HIS A 309 -3.34 -7.96 -24.90
N ALA A 310 -4.15 -7.21 -24.15
CA ALA A 310 -5.57 -7.53 -23.96
C ALA A 310 -6.35 -7.65 -25.29
N ILE A 311 -5.98 -6.85 -26.30
CA ILE A 311 -6.51 -6.95 -27.67
C ILE A 311 -5.44 -7.64 -28.54
N ALA A 312 -5.48 -8.97 -28.57
CA ALA A 312 -4.60 -9.79 -29.42
C ALA A 312 -5.33 -10.20 -30.72
N GLU A 313 -4.58 -10.23 -31.82
CA GLU A 313 -5.08 -10.59 -33.15
C GLU A 313 -4.09 -11.56 -33.78
N ARG A 314 -4.54 -12.78 -34.10
CA ARG A 314 -3.70 -13.82 -34.73
C ARG A 314 -3.37 -13.42 -36.17
N VAL A 315 -2.09 -13.48 -36.53
CA VAL A 315 -1.62 -13.18 -37.90
C VAL A 315 -1.07 -14.45 -38.55
N ASP A 316 -1.92 -15.17 -39.27
CA ASP A 316 -1.53 -16.45 -39.88
C ASP A 316 -0.87 -16.32 -41.26
N LYS A 317 -1.07 -15.18 -41.93
CA LYS A 317 -0.62 -14.96 -43.32
C LYS A 317 -0.01 -13.57 -43.50
N GLN A 318 1.03 -13.50 -44.33
CA GLN A 318 1.60 -12.21 -44.74
C GLN A 318 0.64 -11.43 -45.63
N SER A 319 0.73 -10.09 -45.59
CA SER A 319 -0.09 -9.23 -46.45
C SER A 319 0.16 -9.51 -47.93
N SER A 320 -0.91 -9.38 -48.73
CA SER A 320 -0.87 -9.54 -50.18
C SER A 320 0.05 -8.54 -50.89
N LEU A 321 0.33 -7.41 -50.24
CA LEU A 321 1.22 -6.35 -50.74
C LEU A 321 2.71 -6.70 -50.62
N LEU A 322 3.05 -7.69 -49.79
CA LEU A 322 4.43 -8.11 -49.57
C LEU A 322 4.80 -9.20 -50.60
N ILE A 323 5.46 -8.76 -51.69
CA ILE A 323 5.87 -9.60 -52.82
C ILE A 323 7.38 -9.90 -52.79
N ASN A 324 7.82 -10.89 -53.57
CA ASN A 324 9.23 -11.29 -53.73
C ASN A 324 9.92 -11.80 -52.46
N GLY A 325 9.15 -12.30 -51.49
CA GLY A 325 9.67 -12.94 -50.29
C GLY A 325 8.54 -13.47 -49.42
N THR A 326 8.88 -14.42 -48.54
CA THR A 326 7.96 -14.93 -47.52
C THR A 326 8.51 -14.65 -46.14
N LEU A 327 7.66 -14.17 -45.22
CA LEU A 327 8.04 -13.99 -43.82
C LEU A 327 8.43 -15.33 -43.18
N LYS A 328 9.55 -15.33 -42.45
CA LYS A 328 9.94 -16.48 -41.63
C LYS A 328 9.04 -16.56 -40.38
N HIS A 329 8.96 -17.73 -39.75
CA HIS A 329 8.09 -17.97 -38.60
C HIS A 329 8.24 -16.93 -37.47
N TYR A 330 9.47 -16.64 -37.06
CA TYR A 330 9.75 -15.63 -36.03
C TYR A 330 9.38 -14.19 -36.47
N GLN A 331 9.37 -13.91 -37.78
CA GLN A 331 8.94 -12.61 -38.32
C GLN A 331 7.42 -12.48 -38.33
N VAL A 332 6.70 -13.60 -38.50
CA VAL A 332 5.24 -13.65 -38.35
C VAL A 332 4.86 -13.44 -36.88
N GLN A 333 5.55 -14.10 -35.95
CA GLN A 333 5.37 -13.87 -34.51
C GLN A 333 5.67 -12.42 -34.11
N GLY A 334 6.77 -11.84 -34.61
CA GLY A 334 7.09 -10.43 -34.39
C GLY A 334 6.05 -9.47 -34.99
N LEU A 335 5.48 -9.81 -36.15
CA LEU A 335 4.38 -9.05 -36.75
C LEU A 335 3.11 -9.14 -35.90
N GLU A 336 2.71 -10.33 -35.45
CA GLU A 336 1.57 -10.54 -34.54
C GLU A 336 1.74 -9.71 -33.26
N TRP A 337 2.93 -9.71 -32.67
CA TRP A 337 3.26 -8.91 -31.50
C TRP A 337 3.12 -7.40 -31.75
N MET A 338 3.66 -6.88 -32.85
CA MET A 338 3.52 -5.46 -33.20
C MET A 338 2.06 -5.07 -33.53
N VAL A 339 1.29 -5.95 -34.15
CA VAL A 339 -0.14 -5.73 -34.41
C VAL A 339 -0.92 -5.68 -33.10
N SER A 340 -0.58 -6.52 -32.13
CA SER A 340 -1.16 -6.45 -30.79
C SER A 340 -0.80 -5.13 -30.10
N LEU A 341 0.46 -4.67 -30.17
CA LEU A 341 0.82 -3.35 -29.63
C LEU A 341 0.03 -2.21 -30.29
N TYR A 342 -0.12 -2.26 -31.61
CA TYR A 342 -0.93 -1.30 -32.36
C TYR A 342 -2.38 -1.28 -31.88
N ASN A 343 -3.00 -2.46 -31.71
CA ASN A 343 -4.38 -2.60 -31.22
C ASN A 343 -4.57 -2.08 -29.79
N ASN A 344 -3.55 -2.22 -28.94
CA ASN A 344 -3.59 -1.75 -27.56
C ASN A 344 -3.09 -0.30 -27.42
N ASN A 345 -2.78 0.39 -28.52
CA ASN A 345 -2.20 1.73 -28.55
C ASN A 345 -0.92 1.86 -27.71
N LEU A 346 -0.09 0.82 -27.72
CA LEU A 346 1.19 0.78 -27.04
C LEU A 346 2.34 0.94 -28.02
N ASN A 347 3.42 1.55 -27.55
CA ASN A 347 4.69 1.58 -28.25
C ASN A 347 5.51 0.34 -27.88
N GLY A 348 6.41 -0.08 -28.76
CA GLY A 348 7.29 -1.22 -28.49
C GLY A 348 8.67 -1.04 -29.11
N ILE A 349 9.62 -1.85 -28.65
CA ILE A 349 10.99 -1.90 -29.15
C ILE A 349 11.24 -3.31 -29.67
N LEU A 350 11.62 -3.43 -30.94
CA LEU A 350 12.11 -4.68 -31.51
C LEU A 350 13.58 -4.88 -31.08
N ALA A 351 13.79 -5.72 -30.07
CA ALA A 351 15.10 -6.02 -29.50
C ALA A 351 15.79 -7.25 -30.13
N ASP A 352 15.31 -7.70 -31.30
CA ASP A 352 15.89 -8.81 -32.06
C ASP A 352 17.37 -8.57 -32.42
N GLU A 353 18.16 -9.64 -32.50
CA GLU A 353 19.53 -9.64 -32.99
C GLU A 353 19.67 -8.95 -34.37
N MET A 354 20.85 -8.41 -34.65
CA MET A 354 21.17 -7.81 -35.95
C MET A 354 21.01 -8.83 -37.08
N GLY A 355 20.46 -8.41 -38.23
CA GLY A 355 20.29 -9.30 -39.39
C GLY A 355 19.00 -10.15 -39.39
N LEU A 356 18.17 -10.12 -38.35
CA LEU A 356 16.90 -10.87 -38.32
C LEU A 356 15.78 -10.28 -39.21
N GLY A 357 16.02 -9.12 -39.82
CA GLY A 357 15.10 -8.52 -40.78
C GLY A 357 14.06 -7.57 -40.16
N LYS A 358 14.47 -6.76 -39.17
CA LYS A 358 13.63 -5.69 -38.57
C LYS A 358 13.03 -4.74 -39.60
N THR A 359 13.77 -4.44 -40.67
CA THR A 359 13.26 -3.65 -41.81
C THR A 359 12.08 -4.34 -42.49
N ILE A 360 12.19 -5.66 -42.73
CA ILE A 360 11.11 -6.45 -43.35
C ILE A 360 9.91 -6.53 -42.41
N GLN A 361 10.12 -6.74 -41.11
CA GLN A 361 9.05 -6.72 -40.10
C GLN A 361 8.32 -5.36 -40.09
N THR A 362 9.04 -4.24 -40.21
CA THR A 362 8.45 -2.89 -40.25
C THR A 362 7.63 -2.67 -41.52
N ILE A 363 8.14 -3.11 -42.68
CA ILE A 363 7.38 -3.09 -43.95
C ILE A 363 6.13 -3.96 -43.82
N ALA A 364 6.28 -5.17 -43.27
CA ALA A 364 5.18 -6.09 -43.05
C ALA A 364 4.08 -5.47 -42.17
N LEU A 365 4.44 -4.77 -41.09
CA LEU A 365 3.49 -4.05 -40.25
C LEU A 365 2.71 -3.00 -41.05
N ILE A 366 3.39 -2.14 -41.81
CA ILE A 366 2.72 -1.09 -42.61
C ILE A 366 1.78 -1.70 -43.64
N THR A 367 2.24 -2.71 -44.39
CA THR A 367 1.41 -3.40 -45.38
C THR A 367 0.20 -4.08 -44.74
N TYR A 368 0.36 -4.67 -43.55
CA TYR A 368 -0.73 -5.26 -42.79
C TYR A 368 -1.78 -4.20 -42.40
N LEU A 369 -1.34 -3.05 -41.88
CA LEU A 369 -2.24 -1.95 -41.51
C LEU A 369 -2.98 -1.36 -42.73
N MET A 370 -2.33 -1.28 -43.89
CA MET A 370 -2.94 -0.83 -45.15
C MET A 370 -4.00 -1.82 -45.67
N ASP A 371 -3.66 -3.10 -45.71
CA ASP A 371 -4.48 -4.14 -46.32
C ASP A 371 -5.69 -4.50 -45.42
N HIS A 372 -5.41 -4.82 -44.15
CA HIS A 372 -6.41 -5.32 -43.20
C HIS A 372 -7.15 -4.20 -42.46
N LYS A 373 -6.46 -3.11 -42.09
CA LYS A 373 -7.07 -2.00 -41.31
C LYS A 373 -7.45 -0.80 -42.15
N ARG A 374 -7.18 -0.83 -43.47
CA ARG A 374 -7.47 0.24 -44.43
C ARG A 374 -6.84 1.59 -44.05
N LEU A 375 -5.67 1.54 -43.41
CA LEU A 375 -4.92 2.72 -42.98
C LEU A 375 -3.77 2.98 -43.95
N ASN A 376 -3.96 3.94 -44.84
CA ASN A 376 -2.97 4.26 -45.87
C ASN A 376 -1.94 5.34 -45.46
N GLY A 377 -1.95 5.77 -44.19
CA GLY A 377 -0.99 6.73 -43.64
C GLY A 377 -1.62 8.08 -43.25
N PRO A 378 -0.80 9.09 -42.92
CA PRO A 378 0.65 9.17 -43.14
C PRO A 378 1.48 8.31 -42.17
N TYR A 379 2.52 7.66 -42.69
CA TYR A 379 3.53 6.93 -41.92
C TYR A 379 4.88 7.64 -41.99
N LEU A 380 5.61 7.71 -40.88
CA LEU A 380 6.94 8.31 -40.80
C LEU A 380 7.95 7.24 -40.38
N ILE A 381 9.01 7.08 -41.19
CA ILE A 381 10.15 6.21 -40.89
C ILE A 381 11.40 7.08 -40.90
N ILE A 382 12.21 6.99 -39.85
CA ILE A 382 13.47 7.72 -39.73
C ILE A 382 14.59 6.68 -39.66
N VAL A 383 15.57 6.80 -40.54
CA VAL A 383 16.75 5.94 -40.60
C VAL A 383 18.03 6.78 -40.66
N PRO A 384 19.18 6.26 -40.19
CA PRO A 384 20.48 6.90 -40.41
C PRO A 384 20.77 7.09 -41.92
N LEU A 385 21.54 8.11 -42.28
CA LEU A 385 21.95 8.35 -43.68
C LEU A 385 22.81 7.21 -44.28
N SER A 386 23.40 6.37 -43.44
CA SER A 386 24.38 5.34 -43.81
C SER A 386 23.79 3.94 -43.97
N THR A 387 22.46 3.77 -43.93
CA THR A 387 21.79 2.46 -44.06
C THR A 387 21.66 1.96 -45.49
#